data_AF-A0A7V4HH43-F1
#
_entry.id   AF-A0A7V4HH43-F1
#
_cell.length_a   1.000
_cell.length_b   1.000
_cell.length_c   1.000
_cell.angle_alpha   90.00
_cell.angle_beta   90.00
_cell.angle_gamma   90.00
#
_symmetry.space_group_name_H-M   'P 1'
#
loop_
_entity.id
_entity.type
_entity.pdbx_description
1 polymer ?
#
loop_
_entity_poly.entity_id
_entity_poly.type
_entity_poly.pdbx_seq_one_letter_code
_entity_poly.pdbx_strand_id
1 'polypeptide(L)' 'MASKSPFPQGAQVEHPKFGLGSVLAASEDYISIKFDEFGERKFITSIVFPNLKKSDRQPPAEKRSRARKPKAAPAVAS' A
#
# COMPACT_ATOMS: atom_id res chain seq x y z
N MET A 1 20.89 2.45 3.67
CA MET A 1 19.86 1.86 4.55
C MET A 1 18.50 2.17 3.94
N ALA A 2 17.73 1.17 3.52
CA ALA A 2 16.36 1.41 3.06
C ALA A 2 15.52 1.60 4.32
N SER A 3 15.32 2.86 4.72
CA SER A 3 14.35 3.27 5.73
C SER A 3 12.99 2.76 5.28
N LYS A 4 12.64 1.56 5.73
CA LYS A 4 11.43 0.87 5.36
C LYS A 4 10.31 1.58 6.09
N SER A 5 9.79 2.64 5.47
CA SER A 5 8.66 3.40 5.99
C SER A 5 7.58 2.39 6.40
N PRO A 6 7.10 2.43 7.66
CA PRO A 6 6.28 1.36 8.23
C PRO A 6 4.94 1.18 7.49
N PHE A 7 4.56 2.18 6.71
CA PHE A 7 3.48 2.15 5.74
C PHE A 7 4.03 2.53 4.36
N PRO A 8 4.24 1.57 3.44
CA PRO A 8 4.65 1.90 2.09
C PRO A 8 3.54 2.67 1.37
N GLN A 9 3.92 3.47 0.37
CA GLN A 9 2.96 4.06 -0.56
C GLN A 9 2.08 2.96 -1.19
N GLY A 10 0.78 3.20 -1.23
CA GLY A 10 -0.25 2.24 -1.65
C GLY A 10 -0.76 1.30 -0.55
N ALA A 11 -0.19 1.35 0.67
CA ALA A 11 -0.68 0.53 1.78
C ALA A 11 -2.10 0.92 2.20
N GLN A 12 -2.92 -0.08 2.51
CA GLN A 12 -4.24 0.11 3.11
C GLN A 12 -4.10 0.27 4.63
N VAL A 13 -4.67 1.35 5.13
CA VAL A 13 -4.68 1.70 6.55
C VAL A 13 -6.09 2.02 7.00
N GLU A 14 -6.38 1.76 8.26
CA GLU A 14 -7.63 2.11 8.88
C GLU A 14 -7.37 3.11 10.01
N HIS A 15 -8.13 4.20 10.00
CA HIS A 15 -8.09 5.22 11.04
C HIS A 15 -9.43 5.24 11.78
N PRO A 16 -9.46 5.23 13.13
CA PRO A 16 -10.71 5.11 13.91
C PRO A 16 -11.71 6.22 13.64
N LYS A 17 -11.24 7.41 13.22
CA LYS A 17 -12.08 8.58 12.90
C LYS A 17 -12.47 8.70 11.42
N PHE A 18 -11.64 8.20 10.50
CA PHE A 18 -11.80 8.43 9.06
C PHE A 18 -12.08 7.16 8.27
N GLY A 19 -12.06 6.00 8.93
CA GLY A 19 -12.28 4.71 8.31
C GLY A 19 -11.07 4.25 7.50
N LEU A 20 -11.35 3.54 6.42
CA LEU A 20 -10.35 2.95 5.54
C LEU A 20 -9.77 3.99 4.60
N GLY A 21 -8.46 3.89 4.36
CA GLY A 21 -7.75 4.77 3.45
C GLY A 21 -6.48 4.15 2.88
N SER A 22 -6.02 4.77 1.80
CA SER A 22 -4.83 4.36 1.05
C SER A 22 -3.72 5.36 1.27
N VAL A 23 -2.53 4.90 1.64
CA VAL A 23 -1.35 5.76 1.80
C VAL A 23 -0.92 6.27 0.42
N LEU A 24 -1.01 7.58 0.19
CA LEU A 24 -0.51 8.21 -1.03
C LEU A 24 0.98 8.47 -0.95
N ALA A 25 1.46 8.92 0.21
CA ALA A 25 2.87 9.17 0.45
C ALA A 25 3.15 9.02 1.95
N ALA A 26 4.28 8.43 2.32
CA ALA A 26 4.69 8.28 3.71
C ALA A 26 6.16 8.67 3.87
N SER A 27 6.37 9.76 4.60
CA SER A 27 7.67 10.26 5.03
C SER A 27 7.80 10.14 6.56
N GLU A 28 8.99 10.42 7.09
CA GLU A 28 9.27 10.36 8.53
C GLU A 28 8.47 11.41 9.32
N ASP A 29 8.29 12.60 8.76
CA ASP A 29 7.53 13.68 9.41
C ASP A 29 6.04 13.65 9.09
N TYR A 30 5.67 13.32 7.85
CA TYR A 30 4.29 13.43 7.36
C TYR A 30 3.85 12.22 6.53
N ILE A 31 2.58 11.88 6.64
CA ILE A 31 1.91 10.87 5.82
C ILE A 31 0.64 11.45 5.21
N SER A 32 0.46 11.25 3.90
CA SER A 32 -0.74 11.59 3.16
C SER A 32 -1.55 10.32 2.91
N ILE A 33 -2.79 10.30 3.36
CA ILE A 33 -3.71 9.16 3.24
C ILE A 33 -4.98 9.64 2.54
N LYS A 34 -5.40 8.90 1.52
CA LYS A 34 -6.69 9.08 0.86
C LYS A 34 -7.71 8.14 1.48
N PHE A 35 -8.59 8.67 2.32
CA PHE A 35 -9.72 7.93 2.89
C PHE A 35 -10.87 7.84 1.90
N ASP A 36 -11.60 6.73 1.94
CA ASP A 36 -12.73 6.51 1.03
C ASP A 36 -13.89 7.47 1.32
N GLU A 37 -14.17 7.74 2.60
CA GLU A 37 -15.28 8.61 3.01
C GLU A 37 -14.90 10.10 3.11
N PHE A 38 -13.64 10.40 3.43
CA PHE A 38 -13.19 11.76 3.75
C PHE A 38 -12.21 12.36 2.74
N GLY A 39 -11.79 11.59 1.73
CA GLY A 39 -10.82 12.03 0.75
C GLY A 39 -9.39 12.12 1.30
N GLU A 40 -8.57 12.94 0.66
CA GLU A 40 -7.15 13.09 1.01
C GLU A 40 -6.97 13.91 2.29
N ARG A 41 -6.19 13.36 3.23
CA ARG A 41 -5.79 14.03 4.46
C ARG A 41 -4.30 13.81 4.72
N LYS A 42 -3.65 14.88 5.19
CA LYS A 42 -2.24 14.88 5.59
C LYS A 42 -2.13 14.91 7.10
N PHE A 43 -1.29 14.05 7.65
CA PHE A 43 -1.03 13.95 9.09
C PHE A 43 0.46 13.95 9.37
N ILE A 44 0.80 14.25 10.61
CA ILE A 44 2.15 14.05 11.14
C ILE A 44 2.31 12.56 11.45
N THR A 45 3.32 11.92 10.85
CA THR A 45 3.54 10.48 10.97
C THR A 45 3.62 10.05 12.43
N SER A 46 4.42 10.72 13.26
CA SER A 46 4.59 10.41 14.69
C SER A 46 3.29 10.44 15.52
N ILE A 47 2.30 11.25 15.11
CA ILE A 47 1.02 11.40 15.84
C ILE A 47 -0.01 10.39 15.33
N VAL A 48 -0.04 10.17 14.02
CA VAL A 48 -1.03 9.28 13.42
C VAL A 48 -0.62 7.82 13.52
N PHE A 49 0.69 7.53 13.62
CA PHE A 49 1.24 6.18 13.74
C PHE A 49 0.53 5.29 14.78
N PRO A 50 0.33 5.71 16.05
CA PRO A 50 -0.41 4.91 17.03
C PRO A 50 -1.91 4.75 16.72
N ASN A 51 -2.46 5.62 15.87
CA ASN A 51 -3.87 5.62 15.47
C ASN A 51 -4.13 4.88 14.15
N LEU A 52 -3.08 4.53 13.39
CA LEU A 52 -3.21 3.79 12.13
C LEU A 52 -3.12 2.29 12.37
N LYS A 53 -4.17 1.58 11.99
CA LYS A 53 -4.15 0.12 11.91
C LYS A 53 -3.81 -0.31 10.49
N LYS A 54 -2.97 -1.34 10.36
CA LYS A 54 -2.77 -2.02 9.06
C LYS A 54 -4.05 -2.79 8.76
N SER A 55 -4.76 -2.39 7.70
CA SER A 55 -5.94 -3.11 7.26
C SER A 55 -5.49 -4.30 6.40
N ASP A 56 -6.03 -5.49 6.70
CA ASP A 56 -5.84 -6.70 5.90
C ASP A 56 -6.79 -6.78 4.69
N ARG A 57 -7.52 -5.69 4.40
CA ARG A 57 -8.06 -5.53 3.04
C ARG A 57 -6.85 -5.57 2.11
N GLN A 58 -6.60 -6.72 1.50
CA GLN A 58 -5.67 -6.86 0.41
C GLN A 58 -5.94 -5.67 -0.51
N PRO A 59 -4.94 -4.82 -0.82
CA PRO A 59 -5.10 -3.90 -1.93
C PRO A 59 -5.63 -4.76 -3.07
N PRO A 60 -6.79 -4.43 -3.69
CA PRO A 60 -7.39 -5.27 -4.71
C PRO A 60 -6.29 -5.53 -5.71
N ALA A 61 -5.76 -6.76 -5.71
CA ALA A 61 -4.38 -7.04 -6.07
C ALA A 61 -4.05 -6.21 -7.30
N GLU A 62 -3.33 -5.09 -7.11
CA GLU A 62 -2.85 -4.33 -8.25
C GLU A 62 -1.98 -5.36 -8.93
N LYS A 63 -2.51 -5.84 -10.07
CA LYS A 63 -2.08 -7.08 -10.70
C LYS A 63 -0.58 -7.10 -10.57
N ARG A 64 -0.06 -7.94 -9.65
CA ARG A 64 1.33 -8.35 -9.70
C ARG A 64 1.35 -9.05 -11.03
N SER A 65 1.65 -8.27 -12.06
CA SER A 65 1.88 -8.72 -13.41
C SER A 65 2.81 -9.86 -13.18
N ARG A 66 2.27 -11.05 -13.44
CA ARG A 66 2.94 -12.33 -13.26
C ARG A 66 4.03 -12.32 -14.31
N ALA A 67 5.07 -11.54 -14.05
CA ALA A 67 6.22 -11.43 -14.89
C ALA A 67 6.89 -12.79 -14.78
N ARG A 68 6.88 -13.47 -15.93
CA ARG A 68 7.68 -14.63 -16.30
C ARG A 68 7.09 -15.99 -15.93
N LYS A 69 6.36 -16.55 -16.91
CA LYS A 69 6.93 -17.67 -17.65
C LYS A 69 7.01 -17.29 -19.13
N PRO A 70 8.20 -17.15 -19.74
CA PRO A 70 8.27 -17.31 -21.18
C PRO A 70 7.85 -18.76 -21.48
N LYS A 71 6.74 -18.93 -22.20
CA LYS A 71 6.39 -20.22 -22.78
C LYS A 71 7.39 -20.45 -23.92
N ALA A 72 8.48 -21.15 -23.63
CA ALA A 72 9.30 -21.74 -24.67
C ALA A 72 8.41 -22.65 -25.52
N ALA A 73 8.36 -22.38 -26.82
CA ALA A 73 7.73 -23.20 -27.83
C ALA A 73 8.74 -24.29 -28.31
N PRO A 74 8.31 -25.28 -29.11
CA PRO A 74 8.44 -26.71 -28.82
C PRO A 74 9.73 -27.33 -29.38
N ALA A 75 10.14 -28.48 -28.83
CA ALA A 75 10.97 -29.46 -29.53
C ALA A 75 10.61 -30.86 -29.02
N VAL A 76 9.68 -31.53 -29.71
CA VAL A 76 9.62 -32.98 -29.70
C VAL A 76 10.00 -33.44 -31.10
N ALA A 77 11.22 -33.96 -31.19
CA ALA A 77 11.67 -34.82 -32.27
C ALA A 77 11.62 -36.25 -31.72
N SER A 78 10.82 -37.11 -32.34
CA SER A 78 10.93 -38.57 -32.38
C SER A 78 9.98 -39.08 -33.44
#